data_AF-A0A124H5X9-F1
#
_entry.id   AF-A0A124H5X9-F1
#
_cell.length_a   1.000
_cell.length_b   1.000
_cell.length_c   1.000
_cell.angle_alpha   90.00
_cell.angle_beta   90.00
_cell.angle_gamma   90.00
#
_symmetry.space_group_name_H-M   'P 1'
#
loop_
_entity.id
_entity.type
_entity.pdbx_description
1 polymer ?
#
loop_
_entity_poly.entity_id
_entity_poly.type
_entity_poly.pdbx_seq_one_letter_code
_entity_poly.pdbx_strand_id
1 'polypeptide(L)'
;MTDLKLEQKRSLSRLEAADQLEALATALRQGGDAELALDPWKLSLRIPADLRGEIEVEVSEGEIELEIEFKWPTASAAGTSPEAAAGAEKTGDRRKSAASRPRRTGTGGGRTAKRTAAKK
;
A
#
# COMPACT_ATOMS: atom_id res chain seq x y z
N MET A 1 25.00 8.61 -12.24
CA MET A 1 24.88 9.33 -10.95
C MET A 1 26.03 8.86 -10.08
N THR A 2 26.57 9.70 -9.20
CA THR A 2 27.69 9.33 -8.33
C THR A 2 27.21 8.36 -7.26
N ASP A 3 27.93 7.26 -7.05
CA ASP A 3 27.70 6.34 -5.94
C ASP A 3 28.01 7.05 -4.62
N LEU A 4 26.96 7.39 -3.87
CA LEU A 4 27.08 8.05 -2.57
C LEU A 4 27.39 7.01 -1.49
N LYS A 5 28.63 6.96 -1.00
CA LYS A 5 28.99 6.21 0.21
C LYS A 5 29.14 7.17 1.39
N LEU A 6 28.38 6.93 2.45
CA LEU A 6 28.55 7.55 3.76
C LEU A 6 29.07 6.47 4.72
N GLU A 7 30.25 6.68 5.31
CA GLU A 7 30.83 5.79 6.32
C GLU A 7 31.21 6.63 7.55
N GLN A 8 30.67 6.27 8.71
CA GLN A 8 30.97 6.92 9.99
C GLN A 8 31.40 5.85 10.99
N LYS A 9 32.63 5.95 11.50
CA LYS A 9 33.16 5.08 12.56
C LYS A 9 33.47 5.93 13.77
N ARG A 10 32.72 5.73 14.87
CA ARG A 10 32.91 6.41 16.15
C ARG A 10 32.35 5.56 17.28
N SER A 11 32.90 5.73 18.49
CA SER A 11 32.26 5.21 19.71
C SER A 11 31.01 6.03 20.04
N LEU A 12 29.97 5.36 20.51
CA LEU A 12 28.71 5.96 20.95
C LEU A 12 28.41 5.51 22.38
N SER A 13 27.75 6.35 23.17
CA SER A 13 27.05 5.90 24.37
C SER A 13 25.79 5.12 24.00
N ARG A 14 25.28 4.31 24.93
CA ARG A 14 24.03 3.56 24.77
C ARG A 14 22.81 4.46 24.48
N LEU A 15 22.83 5.72 24.92
CA LEU A 15 21.74 6.67 24.66
C LEU A 15 21.84 7.23 23.24
N GLU A 16 23.02 7.73 22.82
CA GLU A 16 23.21 8.24 21.45
C GLU A 16 22.94 7.18 20.37
N ALA A 17 23.24 5.90 20.66
CA ALA A 17 22.90 4.78 19.78
C ALA A 17 21.38 4.54 19.72
N ALA A 18 20.66 4.67 20.85
CA ALA A 18 19.20 4.55 20.88
C ALA A 18 18.53 5.70 20.11
N ASP A 19 19.00 6.94 20.31
CA ASP A 19 18.47 8.14 19.64
C ASP A 19 18.64 8.04 18.11
N GLN A 20 19.78 7.51 17.63
CA GLN A 20 20.02 7.24 16.21
C GLN A 20 19.09 6.16 15.64
N LEU A 21 18.84 5.09 16.40
CA LEU A 21 17.91 4.03 15.99
C LEU A 21 16.45 4.53 16.00
N GLU A 22 16.07 5.41 16.93
CA GLU A 22 14.75 6.05 16.95
C GLU A 22 14.58 7.01 15.75
N ALA A 23 15.61 7.79 15.41
CA ALA A 23 15.61 8.65 14.22
C ALA A 23 15.44 7.82 12.93
N LEU A 24 16.17 6.70 12.81
CA LEU A 24 16.05 5.77 11.68
C LEU A 24 14.65 5.13 11.62
N ALA A 25 14.14 4.63 12.74
CA ALA A 25 12.80 4.07 12.82
C ALA A 25 11.70 5.11 12.48
N THR A 26 11.91 6.37 12.85
CA THR A 26 11.00 7.48 12.51
C THR A 26 11.00 7.76 11.02
N ALA A 27 12.18 7.85 10.38
CA ALA A 27 12.31 8.04 8.94
C ALA A 27 11.67 6.88 8.15
N LEU A 28 11.89 5.63 8.57
CA LEU A 28 11.28 4.44 7.97
C LEU A 28 9.75 4.43 8.10
N ARG A 29 9.19 4.92 9.21
CA ARG A 29 7.73 5.07 9.40
C ARG A 29 7.12 6.21 8.58
N GLN A 30 7.87 7.29 8.36
CA GLN A 30 7.43 8.39 7.51
C GLN A 30 7.36 7.95 6.04
N GLY A 31 8.39 7.24 5.56
CA GLY A 31 8.51 6.85 4.16
C GLY A 31 8.61 8.05 3.21
N GLY A 32 8.58 7.78 1.90
CA GLY A 32 8.70 8.83 0.88
C GLY A 32 10.04 9.54 0.99
N ASP A 33 10.05 10.86 0.78
CA ASP A 33 11.25 11.68 0.92
C ASP A 33 11.43 12.05 2.42
N ALA A 34 12.39 11.40 3.08
CA ALA A 34 12.66 11.52 4.52
C ALA A 34 14.04 12.11 4.80
N GLU A 35 14.18 12.85 5.89
CA GLU A 35 15.45 13.37 6.41
C GLU A 35 15.82 12.66 7.71
N LEU A 36 16.98 12.01 7.71
CA LEU A 36 17.53 11.32 8.88
C LEU A 36 18.65 12.18 9.49
N ALA A 37 18.51 12.54 10.77
CA ALA A 37 19.57 13.18 11.54
C ALA A 37 20.52 12.10 12.11
N LEU A 38 21.79 12.13 11.70
CA LEU A 38 22.86 11.27 12.18
C LEU A 38 24.02 12.17 12.63
N ASP A 39 24.02 12.63 13.88
CA ASP A 39 24.95 13.66 14.34
C ASP A 39 26.40 13.40 13.89
N PRO A 40 27.11 14.38 13.29
CA PRO A 40 26.74 15.77 13.07
C PRO A 40 26.12 16.05 11.68
N TRP A 41 25.58 15.03 11.02
CA TRP A 41 25.12 15.06 9.63
C TRP A 41 23.62 14.88 9.47
N LYS A 42 23.12 15.23 8.28
CA LYS A 42 21.75 14.97 7.85
C LYS A 42 21.79 14.23 6.52
N LEU A 43 20.98 13.18 6.41
CA LEU A 43 20.92 12.30 5.24
C LEU A 43 19.48 12.29 4.70
N SER A 44 19.29 12.83 3.50
CA SER A 44 17.99 12.81 2.80
C SER A 44 17.90 11.59 1.90
N LEU A 45 16.87 10.76 2.09
CA LEU A 45 16.66 9.52 1.33
C LEU A 45 15.20 9.39 0.90
N ARG A 46 14.99 8.75 -0.27
CA ARG A 46 13.67 8.29 -0.68
C ARG A 46 13.47 6.85 -0.22
N ILE A 47 12.60 6.65 0.76
CA ILE A 47 12.27 5.36 1.37
C ILE A 47 10.95 4.83 0.75
N PRO A 48 10.95 3.67 0.07
CA PRO A 48 9.74 3.05 -0.48
C PRO A 48 8.89 2.40 0.62
N ALA A 49 7.65 2.00 0.26
CA ALA A 49 6.78 1.25 1.16
C ALA A 49 7.30 -0.16 1.47
N ASP A 50 8.00 -0.78 0.51
CA ASP A 50 8.57 -2.12 0.60
C ASP A 50 10.08 -2.07 0.39
N LEU A 51 10.83 -2.71 1.30
CA LEU A 51 12.29 -2.83 1.25
C LEU A 51 12.71 -4.22 1.73
N ARG A 52 13.89 -4.68 1.33
CA ARG A 52 14.53 -5.87 1.91
C ARG A 52 15.30 -5.43 3.15
N GLY A 53 15.15 -6.15 4.26
CA GLY A 53 15.88 -5.91 5.50
C GLY A 53 16.51 -7.19 6.04
N GLU A 54 17.71 -7.07 6.58
CA GLU A 54 18.51 -8.13 7.20
C GLU A 54 19.00 -7.62 8.56
N ILE A 55 18.96 -8.46 9.59
CA ILE A 55 19.45 -8.15 10.94
C ILE A 55 20.33 -9.32 11.37
N GLU A 56 21.59 -9.03 11.68
CA GLU A 56 22.59 -10.02 12.06
C GLU A 56 23.17 -9.66 13.43
N VAL A 57 23.47 -10.68 14.23
CA VAL A 57 24.08 -10.53 15.56
C VAL A 57 25.19 -11.56 15.68
N GLU A 58 26.43 -11.09 15.77
CA GLU A 58 27.60 -11.94 16.02
C GLU A 58 28.15 -11.70 17.44
N VAL A 59 28.74 -12.74 18.03
CA VAL A 59 29.50 -12.67 19.27
C VAL A 59 30.87 -13.30 19.04
N SER A 60 31.89 -12.47 18.91
CA SER A 60 33.27 -12.88 18.60
C SER A 60 34.26 -12.04 19.42
N GLU A 61 35.40 -12.65 19.79
CA GLU A 61 36.50 -12.05 20.58
C GLU A 61 36.13 -11.34 21.91
N GLY A 62 34.91 -11.54 22.43
CA GLY A 62 34.39 -10.91 23.65
C GLY A 62 33.53 -9.67 23.39
N GLU A 63 33.30 -9.33 22.13
CA GLU A 63 32.46 -8.24 21.67
C GLU A 63 31.11 -8.77 21.15
N ILE A 64 30.14 -7.87 20.95
CA ILE A 64 28.86 -8.16 20.30
C ILE A 64 28.73 -7.19 19.14
N GLU A 65 28.60 -7.72 17.92
CA GLU A 65 28.28 -6.94 16.73
C GLU A 65 26.77 -7.09 16.41
N LEU A 66 26.13 -5.97 16.10
CA LEU A 66 24.73 -5.91 15.68
C LEU A 66 24.67 -5.11 14.38
N GLU A 67 24.34 -5.78 13.30
CA GLU A 67 24.15 -5.16 11.99
C GLU A 67 22.66 -5.07 11.65
N ILE A 68 22.26 -3.93 11.08
CA ILE A 68 20.90 -3.69 10.56
C ILE A 68 21.07 -3.16 9.14
N GLU A 69 20.76 -3.99 8.16
CA GLU A 69 20.91 -3.66 6.75
C GLU A 69 19.53 -3.50 6.08
N PHE A 70 19.41 -2.49 5.22
CA PHE A 70 18.23 -2.28 4.39
C PHE A 70 18.63 -2.01 2.94
N LYS A 71 17.99 -2.69 1.99
CA LYS A 71 18.26 -2.61 0.54
C LYS A 71 16.98 -2.35 -0.24
N TRP A 72 17.00 -1.32 -1.08
CA TRP A 72 15.90 -0.97 -1.97
C TRP A 72 16.40 -0.25 -3.25
N PRO A 73 15.64 -0.29 -4.36
CA PRO A 73 16.03 0.39 -5.60
C PRO A 73 15.89 1.92 -5.50
N THR A 74 16.91 2.64 -5.98
CA THR A 74 16.94 4.12 -6.00
C THR A 74 16.37 4.74 -7.29
N ALA A 75 16.09 3.93 -8.30
CA ALA A 75 15.55 4.36 -9.58
C ALA A 75 14.01 4.20 -9.64
N SER A 76 13.34 5.14 -10.30
CA SER A 76 11.89 5.05 -10.54
C SER A 76 11.56 3.87 -11.46
N ALA A 77 10.99 2.81 -10.89
CA ALA A 77 10.35 1.72 -11.63
C ALA A 77 9.02 2.21 -12.24
N ALA A 78 9.11 3.13 -13.19
CA ALA A 78 7.97 3.64 -13.95
C ALA A 78 7.49 2.57 -14.96
N GLY A 79 6.68 1.62 -14.47
CA GLY A 79 5.91 0.72 -15.34
C GLY A 79 5.52 -0.63 -14.71
N THR A 80 4.24 -0.76 -14.32
CA THR A 80 3.35 -1.90 -14.67
C THR A 80 3.77 -3.31 -14.17
N SER A 81 3.01 -4.12 -13.44
CA SER A 81 1.63 -4.16 -12.89
C SER A 81 1.49 -5.48 -12.08
N PRO A 82 0.33 -5.91 -11.52
CA PRO A 82 -0.99 -5.28 -11.51
C PRO A 82 -1.63 -5.10 -10.13
N GLU A 83 -2.66 -4.26 -10.15
CA GLU A 83 -3.86 -4.27 -9.31
C GLU A 83 -4.24 -5.64 -8.70
N ALA A 84 -4.21 -5.73 -7.37
CA ALA A 84 -4.96 -6.73 -6.61
C ALA A 84 -6.40 -6.22 -6.41
N ALA A 85 -7.24 -6.44 -7.42
CA ALA A 85 -8.67 -6.16 -7.33
C ALA A 85 -9.40 -7.13 -6.38
N ALA A 86 -10.58 -6.68 -5.93
CA ALA A 86 -11.69 -7.46 -5.34
C ALA A 86 -11.85 -7.45 -3.80
N GLY A 87 -12.21 -6.28 -3.27
CA GLY A 87 -12.89 -6.12 -1.97
C GLY A 87 -14.15 -5.24 -2.03
N ALA A 88 -14.77 -5.09 -3.21
CA ALA A 88 -15.92 -4.20 -3.41
C ALA A 88 -17.23 -4.86 -2.93
N GLU A 89 -17.69 -4.49 -1.75
CA GLU A 89 -18.97 -4.94 -1.17
C GLU A 89 -20.17 -4.57 -2.06
N LYS A 90 -21.05 -5.54 -2.33
CA LYS A 90 -22.31 -5.32 -3.05
C LYS A 90 -23.45 -4.96 -2.11
N THR A 91 -23.65 -3.66 -1.89
CA THR A 91 -24.97 -3.06 -1.59
C THR A 91 -25.03 -1.71 -2.33
N GLY A 92 -26.11 -1.22 -2.90
CA GLY A 92 -27.50 -1.66 -3.00
C GLY A 92 -28.29 -0.49 -3.63
N ASP A 93 -29.30 -0.79 -4.46
CA ASP A 93 -30.26 0.12 -5.09
C ASP A 93 -30.14 1.67 -4.99
N ARG A 94 -30.04 2.30 -6.17
CA ARG A 94 -30.95 3.38 -6.63
C ARG A 94 -30.58 3.87 -8.04
N ARG A 95 -31.29 3.41 -9.08
CA ARG A 95 -31.30 4.10 -10.39
C ARG A 95 -32.52 5.00 -10.51
N LYS A 96 -32.24 6.30 -10.67
CA LYS A 96 -33.22 7.37 -10.89
C LYS A 96 -33.73 7.37 -12.34
N SER A 97 -34.96 7.84 -12.51
CA SER A 97 -35.79 7.78 -13.72
C SER A 97 -35.22 8.50 -14.96
N ALA A 98 -35.52 7.96 -16.15
CA ALA A 98 -35.83 8.74 -17.37
C ALA A 98 -36.61 7.86 -18.37
N ALA A 99 -37.57 8.45 -19.09
CA ALA A 99 -38.47 7.72 -19.99
C ALA A 99 -38.04 7.76 -21.46
N SER A 100 -38.43 6.74 -22.23
CA SER A 100 -38.55 6.79 -23.70
C SER A 100 -39.50 5.70 -24.21
N ARG A 101 -40.64 6.10 -24.80
CA ARG A 101 -41.47 5.27 -25.69
C ARG A 101 -41.06 5.60 -27.14
N PRO A 102 -41.04 4.64 -28.08
CA PRO A 102 -42.26 4.21 -28.79
C PRO A 102 -42.36 2.65 -28.85
N ARG A 103 -43.22 1.97 -29.62
CA ARG A 103 -44.21 2.37 -30.65
C ARG A 103 -45.53 1.57 -30.52
N ARG A 104 -45.99 0.88 -31.58
CA ARG A 104 -47.14 -0.05 -31.65
C ARG A 104 -46.87 -1.08 -32.76
N THR A 105 -47.15 -2.35 -32.49
CA THR A 105 -47.75 -3.43 -33.33
C THR A 105 -48.03 -4.61 -32.37
N GLY A 106 -49.00 -5.50 -32.54
CA GLY A 106 -50.07 -5.59 -33.52
C GLY A 106 -50.62 -7.03 -33.60
N THR A 107 -51.70 -7.33 -32.85
CA THR A 107 -52.72 -8.37 -33.10
C THR A 107 -52.31 -9.86 -33.26
N GLY A 108 -52.90 -10.77 -32.45
CA GLY A 108 -53.18 -12.15 -32.93
C GLY A 108 -53.24 -13.30 -31.91
N GLY A 109 -54.43 -13.61 -31.36
CA GLY A 109 -54.84 -14.94 -30.84
C GLY A 109 -54.19 -15.48 -29.55
N GLY A 110 -54.87 -16.25 -28.68
CA GLY A 110 -56.30 -16.54 -28.56
C GLY A 110 -56.61 -17.73 -27.64
N ARG A 111 -57.79 -17.70 -26.96
CA ARG A 111 -58.55 -18.85 -26.37
C ARG A 111 -57.93 -19.59 -25.16
N THR A 112 -58.63 -20.20 -24.19
CA THR A 112 -60.02 -20.11 -23.64
C THR A 112 -60.09 -20.96 -22.35
N ALA A 113 -60.67 -20.47 -21.24
CA ALA A 113 -61.40 -21.23 -20.18
C ALA A 113 -62.09 -20.23 -19.20
N LYS A 114 -63.42 -20.15 -19.03
CA LYS A 114 -64.37 -21.04 -18.31
C LYS A 114 -63.95 -21.25 -16.82
N ARG A 115 -64.73 -20.91 -15.78
CA ARG A 115 -66.20 -21.03 -15.59
C ARG A 115 -66.83 -19.97 -14.66
N THR A 116 -68.15 -19.85 -14.80
CA THR A 116 -69.19 -19.39 -13.83
C THR A 116 -69.12 -20.10 -12.45
N ALA A 117 -69.86 -19.72 -11.39
CA ALA A 117 -70.51 -18.48 -10.91
C ALA A 117 -71.20 -18.83 -9.56
N ALA A 118 -71.32 -17.89 -8.61
CA ALA A 118 -72.23 -18.01 -7.46
C ALA A 118 -72.64 -16.61 -6.96
N LYS A 119 -73.85 -16.48 -6.40
CA LYS A 119 -74.52 -15.20 -6.14
C LYS A 119 -75.27 -15.25 -4.81
N LYS A 120 -75.06 -14.19 -4.01
CA LYS A 120 -75.75 -13.86 -2.74
C LYS A 120 -75.49 -14.80 -1.56
#